data_AF-A0A3A0EA23-F1
#
_entry.id   AF-A0A3A0EA23-F1
#
_cell.length_a   1.000
_cell.length_b   1.000
_cell.length_c   1.000
_cell.angle_alpha   90.00
_cell.angle_beta   90.00
_cell.angle_gamma   90.00
#
_symmetry.space_group_name_H-M   'P 1'
#
loop_
_entity.id
_entity.type
_entity.pdbx_description
1 polymer ?
#
loop_
_entity_poly.entity_id
_entity_poly.type
_entity_poly.pdbx_seq_one_letter_code
_entity_poly.pdbx_strand_id
1 'polypeptide(L)' 'MEPLLDSNSVHAEIDKLLLSGQAETAHEAEEIWLDSHLPDLTRLAMELDEDSFRKHEAVKLLLSHGSRPFEDGLP' A
#
# COMPACT_ATOMS: atom_id res chain seq x y z
N MET A 1 -1.95 9.31 19.76
CA MET A 1 -1.54 8.12 19.00
C MET A 1 -2.44 8.09 17.79
N GLU A 2 -1.91 8.40 16.61
CA GLU A 2 -2.72 8.37 15.39
C GLU A 2 -3.16 6.92 15.12
N PRO A 3 -4.40 6.72 14.64
CA PRO A 3 -4.90 5.38 14.37
C PRO A 3 -3.96 4.66 13.40
N LEU A 4 -3.77 3.35 13.62
CA LEU A 4 -3.15 2.49 12.62
C LEU A 4 -3.97 2.59 11.34
N LEU A 5 -3.28 2.54 10.19
CA LEU A 5 -3.89 2.44 8.85
C LEU A 5 -5.13 1.55 8.89
N ASP A 6 -6.30 2.09 8.54
CA ASP A 6 -7.52 1.29 8.46
C ASP A 6 -7.49 0.47 7.16
N SER A 7 -7.39 -0.85 7.32
CA SER A 7 -7.39 -1.81 6.20
C SER A 7 -8.57 -1.61 5.23
N ASN A 8 -9.71 -1.08 5.68
CA ASN A 8 -10.88 -0.87 4.82
C ASN A 8 -10.81 0.41 3.98
N SER A 9 -9.91 1.32 4.32
CA SER A 9 -9.81 2.65 3.69
C SER A 9 -8.78 2.75 2.55
N VAL A 10 -7.85 1.79 2.48
CA VAL A 10 -6.69 1.79 1.55
C VAL A 10 -7.11 2.09 0.11
N HIS A 11 -8.08 1.35 -0.43
CA HIS A 11 -8.54 1.54 -1.81
C HIS A 11 -9.21 2.91 -2.02
N ALA A 12 -9.99 3.39 -1.05
CA ALA A 12 -10.67 4.67 -1.15
C ALA A 12 -9.67 5.84 -1.17
N GLU A 13 -8.55 5.72 -0.45
CA GLU A 13 -7.49 6.72 -0.47
C GLU A 13 -6.70 6.72 -1.77
N ILE A 14 -6.43 5.54 -2.35
CA ILE A 14 -5.81 5.41 -3.68
C ILE A 14 -6.73 5.98 -4.76
N ASP A 15 -8.02 5.64 -4.73
CA ASP A 15 -9.02 6.20 -5.65
C ASP A 15 -9.08 7.72 -5.56
N LYS A 16 -8.91 8.29 -4.37
CA LYS A 16 -8.87 9.74 -4.18
C LYS A 16 -7.66 10.37 -4.89
N LEU A 17 -6.50 9.71 -4.93
CA LEU A 17 -5.32 10.21 -5.67
C LEU A 17 -5.61 10.28 -7.18
N LEU A 18 -6.30 9.28 -7.72
CA LEU A 18 -6.74 9.28 -9.12
C LEU A 18 -7.76 10.38 -9.40
N LEU A 19 -8.82 10.46 -8.59
CA LEU A 19 -9.92 11.40 -8.79
C LEU A 19 -9.49 12.86 -8.59
N SER A 20 -8.46 13.10 -7.79
CA SER A 20 -7.88 14.44 -7.59
C SER A 20 -6.84 14.82 -8.65
N GLY A 21 -6.46 13.89 -9.54
CA GLY A 21 -5.41 14.09 -10.54
C GLY A 21 -4.00 14.15 -9.94
N GLN A 22 -3.80 13.67 -8.72
CA GLN A 22 -2.48 13.52 -8.10
C GLN A 22 -1.71 12.33 -8.67
N ALA A 23 -2.40 11.41 -9.33
CA ALA A 23 -1.83 10.31 -10.10
C ALA A 23 -2.57 10.18 -11.44
N GLU A 24 -1.85 9.85 -12.50
CA GLU A 24 -2.40 9.63 -13.84
C GLU A 24 -2.84 8.17 -14.05
N THR A 25 -2.27 7.24 -13.29
CA THR A 25 -2.56 5.81 -13.37
C THR A 25 -2.78 5.17 -12.00
N ALA A 26 -3.53 4.06 -11.95
CA ALA A 26 -3.73 3.32 -10.71
C ALA A 26 -2.42 2.87 -10.07
N HIS A 27 -1.44 2.49 -10.89
CA HIS A 27 -0.11 2.10 -10.41
C HIS A 27 0.61 3.26 -9.74
N GLU A 28 0.63 4.44 -10.36
CA GLU A 28 1.23 5.64 -9.76
C GLU A 28 0.52 6.06 -8.47
N ALA A 29 -0.81 5.91 -8.41
CA ALA A 29 -1.58 6.17 -7.20
C ALA A 29 -1.21 5.20 -6.06
N GLU A 30 -1.05 3.90 -6.38
CA GLU A 30 -0.55 2.89 -5.44
C GLU A 30 0.86 3.26 -4.94
N GLU A 31 1.77 3.68 -5.82
CA GLU A 31 3.13 4.10 -5.46
C GLU A 31 3.13 5.30 -4.52
N ILE A 32 2.43 6.37 -4.88
CA ILE A 32 2.32 7.58 -4.05
C ILE A 32 1.73 7.24 -2.67
N TRP A 33 0.71 6.38 -2.64
CA TRP A 33 0.10 5.96 -1.39
C TRP A 33 1.05 5.12 -0.54
N LEU A 34 1.74 4.14 -1.13
CA LEU A 34 2.71 3.30 -0.41
C LEU A 34 3.85 4.12 0.16
N ASP A 35 4.46 5.00 -0.64
CA ASP A 35 5.57 5.85 -0.22
C ASP A 35 5.20 6.78 0.94
N SER A 36 3.99 7.35 0.91
CA SER A 36 3.50 8.21 1.99
C SER A 36 3.16 7.47 3.29
N HIS A 37 2.97 6.14 3.24
CA HIS A 37 2.54 5.32 4.37
C HIS A 37 3.55 4.24 4.81
N LEU A 38 4.80 4.26 4.29
CA LEU A 38 5.87 3.35 4.71
C LEU A 38 6.11 3.30 6.24
N PRO A 39 6.11 4.43 6.98
CA PRO A 39 6.27 4.39 8.43
C PRO A 39 5.15 3.62 9.13
N ASP A 40 3.91 3.77 8.68
CA ASP A 40 2.75 3.08 9.23
C ASP A 40 2.74 1.59 8.88
N LEU A 41 3.16 1.24 7.66
CA LEU A 41 3.37 -0.16 7.25
C LEU A 41 4.43 -0.85 8.13
N THR A 42 5.50 -0.14 8.48
CA THR A 42 6.52 -0.64 9.40
C THR A 42 5.94 -0.87 10.80
N ARG A 43 5.11 0.06 11.27
CA ARG A 43 4.42 -0.07 12.56
C ARG A 43 3.44 -1.26 12.58
N LEU A 44 2.68 -1.47 11.51
CA LEU A 44 1.80 -2.64 11.35
C LEU A 44 2.58 -3.95 11.49
N ALA A 45 3.79 -4.04 10.94
CA ALA A 45 4.63 -5.24 11.06
C ALA A 45 5.12 -5.52 12.48
N MET A 46 5.18 -4.49 13.33
CA MET A 46 5.58 -4.62 14.74
C MET A 46 4.40 -4.93 15.66
N GLU A 47 3.19 -4.47 15.31
CA GLU A 47 2.02 -4.53 16.19
C GLU A 47 1.05 -5.68 15.87
N LEU A 48 0.98 -6.10 14.60
CA LEU A 48 0.12 -7.22 14.20
C LEU A 48 0.86 -8.55 14.29
N ASP A 49 0.13 -9.59 14.68
CA ASP A 49 0.58 -10.97 14.48
C ASP A 49 0.62 -11.30 12.98
N GLU A 50 1.33 -12.37 12.62
CA GLU A 50 1.56 -12.76 11.23
C GLU A 50 0.26 -12.98 10.43
N ASP A 51 -0.75 -13.60 11.03
CA ASP A 51 -2.03 -13.87 10.36
C ASP A 51 -2.81 -12.59 10.10
N SER A 52 -2.82 -11.68 11.07
CA SER A 52 -3.45 -10.36 10.94
C SER A 52 -2.71 -9.48 9.94
N PHE A 53 -1.37 -9.48 9.98
CA PHE A 53 -0.52 -8.71 9.08
C PHE A 53 -0.72 -9.11 7.62
N ARG A 54 -0.70 -10.42 7.32
CA ARG A 54 -0.90 -10.93 5.95
C ARG A 54 -2.30 -10.66 5.38
N LYS A 55 -3.30 -10.47 6.24
CA LYS A 55 -4.68 -10.19 5.83
C LYS A 55 -4.95 -8.70 5.63
N HIS A 56 -4.06 -7.82 6.10
CA HIS A 56 -4.20 -6.38 6.00
C HIS A 56 -4.04 -5.89 4.55
N GLU A 57 -4.97 -5.07 4.04
CA GLU A 57 -4.97 -4.67 2.62
C GLU A 57 -3.73 -3.87 2.23
N ALA A 58 -3.26 -2.96 3.10
CA ALA A 58 -2.03 -2.21 2.85
C ALA A 58 -0.79 -3.12 2.70
N VAL A 59 -0.76 -4.25 3.43
CA VAL A 59 0.33 -5.22 3.35
C VAL A 59 0.23 -6.04 2.07
N LYS A 60 -0.98 -6.48 1.69
CA LYS A 60 -1.21 -7.16 0.41
C LYS A 60 -0.80 -6.28 -0.76
N LEU A 61 -1.14 -4.99 -0.71
CA LEU A 61 -0.74 -4.02 -1.71
C LEU A 61 0.79 -3.91 -1.81
N LEU A 62 1.48 -3.71 -0.67
CA LEU A 62 2.95 -3.64 -0.62
C LEU A 62 3.61 -4.89 -1.24
N LEU A 63 3.15 -6.09 -0.86
CA LEU A 63 3.69 -7.35 -1.37
C LEU A 63 3.43 -7.54 -2.87
N SER A 64 2.24 -7.16 -3.32
CA SER A 64 1.88 -7.20 -4.75
C SER A 64 2.72 -6.20 -5.56
N HIS A 65 3.02 -5.03 -4.99
CA HIS A 65 3.84 -4.00 -5.62
C HIS A 65 5.31 -4.41 -5.72
N GLY A 66 5.89 -4.92 -4.62
CA GLY A 66 7.27 -5.38 -4.57
C GLY A 66 7.57 -6.62 -5.42
N SER A 67 6.53 -7.35 -5.86
CA SER A 67 6.66 -8.51 -6.75
C SER A 67 6.68 -8.14 -8.24
N ARG A 68 6.28 -6.91 -8.62
CA ARG A 68 6.19 -6.46 -10.02
C ARG A 68 7.54 -6.19 -10.73
N PRO A 69 8.68 -5.83 -10.09
CA PRO A 69 9.90 -5.49 -10.83
C PRO A 69 10.77 -6.70 -11.24
N PHE A 70 10.38 -7.94 -10.93
CA PHE A 70 11.16 -9.12 -11.37
C PHE A 70 10.73 -9.70 -12.72
N GLU A 71 9.53 -9.39 -13.21
CA GLU A 71 9.01 -9.94 -14.48
C GLU A 71 9.33 -9.06 -15.70
N ASP A 72 9.50 -7.75 -15.54
CA ASP A 72 9.86 -6.83 -16.64
C ASP A 72 11.39 -6.71 -16.86
N GLY A 73 12.18 -7.52 -16.14
CA GLY A 73 13.64 -7.46 -16.11
C GLY A 73 14.36 -8.69 -16.69
N LEU A 74 13.74 -9.47 -17.57
CA LEU A 74 14.44 -10.54 -18.30
C LEU A 74 14.89 -10.02 -19.69
N PRO A 75 16.21 -9.91 -19.95
CA PRO A 75 16.74 -9.61 -21.28
C PRO A 75 16.50 -10.73 -22.31
#